data_AF-A0A2U3ET92-F1
#
_entry.id   AF-A0A2U3ET92-F1
#
_cell.length_a   1.000
_cell.length_b   1.000
_cell.length_c   1.000
_cell.angle_alpha   90.00
_cell.angle_beta   90.00
_cell.angle_gamma   90.00
#
_symmetry.space_group_name_H-M   'P 1'
#
loop_
_entity.id
_entity.type
_entity.pdbx_description
1 polymer ?
#
loop_
_entity_poly.entity_id
_entity_poly.type
_entity_poly.pdbx_seq_one_letter_code
_entity_poly.pdbx_strand_id
1 'polypeptide(L)'
;MFNNVLLDHRHAPFNSRYLERLENVMACAIAEYPRTFALRVDLHFSPEWAADDSICCHPNTSSNVMARFTRSLTAKIDHYRQQRCLRGLRDYSCKLRYFWVRETETALHSHYHALLFFNKDLFRSLGSAGYRSLWNMIQEAWLSALGLTDYPEYSRLVHFPQSGSYILERDKPVFRQQYEDLVFRASYLAKERTKHYSADTRSMGASQG
;
A
#
# COMPACT_ATOMS: atom_id res chain seq x y z
N MET A 1 -11.64 18.24 -2.65
CA MET A 1 -12.22 17.17 -3.48
C MET A 1 -11.45 17.14 -4.79
N PHE A 2 -10.86 15.99 -5.17
CA PHE A 2 -10.14 15.86 -6.43
C PHE A 2 -10.95 16.43 -7.60
N ASN A 3 -10.29 17.09 -8.53
CA ASN A 3 -10.94 17.52 -9.76
C ASN A 3 -11.40 16.29 -10.54
N ASN A 4 -12.70 16.21 -10.84
CA ASN A 4 -13.32 15.06 -11.48
C ASN A 4 -12.63 14.68 -12.80
N VAL A 5 -12.11 15.67 -13.54
CA VAL A 5 -11.40 15.48 -14.81
C VAL A 5 -10.11 14.65 -14.67
N LEU A 6 -9.55 14.57 -13.45
CA LEU A 6 -8.33 13.81 -13.17
C LEU A 6 -8.60 12.33 -12.89
N LEU A 7 -9.86 11.90 -12.79
CA LEU A 7 -10.20 10.53 -12.44
C LEU A 7 -10.23 9.63 -13.69
N ASP A 8 -9.90 8.35 -13.50
CA ASP A 8 -9.95 7.37 -14.57
C ASP A 8 -11.38 6.88 -14.82
N HIS A 9 -12.16 7.67 -15.58
CA HIS A 9 -13.58 7.43 -15.82
C HIS A 9 -13.92 6.08 -16.45
N ARG A 10 -12.94 5.31 -16.96
CA ARG A 10 -13.14 3.91 -17.37
C ARG A 10 -13.59 3.01 -16.20
N HIS A 11 -13.38 3.44 -14.96
CA HIS A 11 -13.72 2.72 -13.75
C HIS A 11 -14.88 3.35 -12.96
N ALA A 12 -15.57 4.34 -13.52
CA ALA A 12 -16.77 4.89 -12.92
C ALA A 12 -17.87 3.82 -12.75
N PRO A 13 -18.78 3.95 -11.76
CA PRO A 13 -18.86 5.04 -10.78
C PRO A 13 -17.82 4.92 -9.66
N PHE A 14 -17.57 6.05 -8.99
CA PHE A 14 -16.63 6.15 -7.87
C PHE A 14 -17.35 6.42 -6.55
N ASN A 15 -16.84 5.80 -5.48
CA ASN A 15 -17.30 6.07 -4.13
C ASN A 15 -16.72 7.40 -3.62
N SER A 16 -17.57 8.40 -3.42
CA SER A 16 -17.17 9.75 -3.02
C SER A 16 -16.42 9.78 -1.68
N ARG A 17 -16.84 8.98 -0.70
CA ARG A 17 -16.18 8.86 0.61
C ARG A 17 -14.77 8.30 0.48
N TYR A 18 -14.54 7.38 -0.45
CA TYR A 18 -13.21 6.81 -0.69
C TYR A 18 -12.29 7.86 -1.33
N LEU A 19 -12.80 8.61 -2.31
CA LEU A 19 -12.06 9.71 -2.95
C LEU A 19 -11.66 10.78 -1.92
N GLU A 20 -12.61 11.22 -1.09
CA GLU A 20 -12.34 12.21 -0.04
C GLU A 20 -11.26 11.71 0.94
N ARG A 21 -11.36 10.43 1.35
CA ARG A 21 -10.39 9.86 2.28
C ARG A 21 -9.01 9.70 1.66
N LEU A 22 -8.93 9.27 0.40
CA LEU A 22 -7.71 9.15 -0.36
C LEU A 22 -7.03 10.52 -0.55
N GLU A 23 -7.80 11.54 -0.91
CA GLU A 23 -7.31 12.92 -1.05
C GLU A 23 -6.74 13.45 0.26
N ASN A 24 -7.44 13.24 1.37
CA ASN A 24 -6.96 13.66 2.68
C ASN A 24 -5.60 13.00 3.02
N VAL A 25 -5.46 11.68 2.80
CA VAL A 25 -4.19 10.99 3.01
C VAL A 25 -3.08 11.55 2.12
N MET A 26 -3.37 11.78 0.83
CA MET A 26 -2.41 12.36 -0.11
C MET A 26 -1.95 13.76 0.34
N ALA A 27 -2.90 14.62 0.71
CA ALA A 27 -2.61 15.96 1.21
C ALA A 27 -1.73 15.90 2.48
N CYS A 28 -2.06 15.04 3.43
CA CYS A 28 -1.26 14.87 4.63
C CYS A 28 0.16 14.34 4.34
N ALA A 29 0.31 13.40 3.40
CA ALA A 29 1.63 12.86 3.03
C ALA A 29 2.54 13.92 2.39
N ILE A 30 1.98 14.73 1.49
CA ILE A 30 2.69 15.82 0.79
C ILE A 30 2.99 16.98 1.74
N ALA A 31 2.10 17.25 2.70
CA ALA A 31 2.33 18.26 3.73
C ALA A 31 3.45 17.83 4.69
N GLU A 32 3.48 16.55 5.07
CA GLU A 32 4.49 16.02 5.99
C GLU A 32 5.88 15.91 5.36
N TYR A 33 5.97 15.48 4.10
CA TYR A 33 7.23 15.33 3.38
C TYR A 33 7.23 16.16 2.09
N PRO A 34 8.06 17.22 1.97
CA PRO A 34 8.19 17.98 0.73
C PRO A 34 8.59 17.13 -0.49
N ARG A 35 9.26 16.00 -0.21
CA ARG A 35 9.68 14.98 -1.16
C ARG A 35 9.02 13.66 -0.76
N THR A 36 7.87 13.35 -1.33
CA THR A 36 7.10 12.15 -1.03
C THR A 36 7.38 11.07 -2.08
N PHE A 37 7.60 9.82 -1.63
CA PHE A 37 7.55 8.65 -2.50
C PHE A 37 6.22 7.93 -2.29
N ALA A 38 5.44 7.75 -3.35
CA ALA A 38 4.17 7.02 -3.32
C ALA A 38 4.28 5.71 -4.11
N LEU A 39 3.70 4.64 -3.56
CA LEU A 39 3.80 3.29 -4.11
C LEU A 39 2.46 2.55 -4.01
N ARG A 40 1.96 2.06 -5.14
CA ARG A 40 0.86 1.09 -5.18
C ARG A 40 1.38 -0.32 -4.94
N VAL A 41 0.66 -1.06 -4.10
CA VAL A 41 0.92 -2.47 -3.78
C VAL A 41 -0.40 -3.22 -3.75
N ASP A 42 -0.43 -4.40 -4.37
CA ASP A 42 -1.57 -5.28 -4.41
C ASP A 42 -1.25 -6.54 -3.57
N LEU A 43 -1.99 -6.75 -2.48
CA LEU A 43 -1.78 -7.80 -1.48
C LEU A 43 -2.84 -8.88 -1.63
N HIS A 44 -2.40 -10.13 -1.77
CA HIS A 44 -3.25 -11.28 -2.08
C HIS A 44 -3.15 -12.35 -1.01
N PHE A 45 -4.22 -13.14 -0.92
CA PHE A 45 -4.20 -14.44 -0.25
C PHE A 45 -3.85 -15.53 -1.28
N SER A 46 -3.25 -16.64 -0.83
CA SER A 46 -2.98 -17.76 -1.74
C SER A 46 -4.29 -18.44 -2.13
N PRO A 47 -4.53 -18.73 -3.43
CA PRO A 47 -5.66 -19.53 -3.88
C PRO A 47 -5.69 -20.94 -3.26
N GLU A 48 -4.52 -21.48 -2.93
CA GLU A 48 -4.36 -22.83 -2.36
C GLU A 48 -4.99 -22.94 -0.96
N TRP A 49 -5.21 -21.83 -0.26
CA TRP A 49 -5.83 -21.82 1.06
C TRP A 49 -7.34 -22.05 1.06
N ALA A 50 -7.99 -22.04 -0.11
CA ALA A 50 -9.39 -22.46 -0.25
C ALA A 50 -9.56 -23.98 -0.46
N ALA A 51 -8.48 -24.71 -0.75
CA ALA A 51 -8.55 -26.15 -0.94
C ALA A 51 -8.42 -26.85 0.44
N ASP A 52 -9.50 -27.50 0.87
CA ASP A 52 -9.66 -28.15 2.19
C ASP A 52 -8.62 -29.26 2.44
N ASP A 53 -8.12 -29.91 1.37
CA ASP A 53 -7.48 -31.21 1.49
C ASP A 53 -5.94 -31.21 1.56
N SER A 54 -5.25 -30.05 1.56
CA SER A 54 -3.76 -30.02 1.60
C SER A 54 -3.16 -28.73 2.15
N ILE A 55 -3.68 -28.23 3.27
CA ILE A 55 -3.16 -27.00 3.88
C ILE A 55 -1.89 -27.31 4.70
N CYS A 56 -0.70 -27.04 4.13
CA CYS A 56 0.58 -27.12 4.86
C CYS A 56 0.80 -25.97 5.86
N CYS A 57 -0.05 -24.94 5.87
CA CYS A 57 0.09 -23.78 6.75
C CYS A 57 -1.27 -23.11 7.06
N HIS A 58 -1.50 -22.64 8.28
CA HIS A 58 -2.74 -21.94 8.66
C HIS A 58 -2.55 -20.41 8.66
N PRO A 59 -2.76 -19.72 7.52
CA PRO A 59 -2.59 -18.27 7.44
C PRO A 59 -3.64 -17.53 8.27
N ASN A 60 -3.23 -16.47 8.93
CA ASN A 60 -4.14 -15.59 9.65
C ASN A 60 -4.80 -14.59 8.69
N THR A 61 -5.99 -14.94 8.19
CA THR A 61 -6.79 -14.14 7.24
C THR A 61 -7.87 -13.28 7.91
N SER A 62 -7.82 -13.14 9.23
CA SER A 62 -8.79 -12.34 10.01
C SER A 62 -8.91 -10.88 9.53
N SER A 63 -10.06 -10.27 9.79
CA SER A 63 -10.46 -8.95 9.27
C SER A 63 -9.52 -7.79 9.62
N ASN A 64 -8.64 -7.94 10.62
CA ASN A 64 -7.62 -6.96 11.01
C ASN A 64 -6.24 -7.18 10.35
N VAL A 65 -6.14 -8.00 9.30
CA VAL A 65 -4.88 -8.27 8.58
C VAL A 65 -4.16 -6.99 8.13
N MET A 66 -4.89 -5.99 7.62
CA MET A 66 -4.29 -4.72 7.20
C MET A 66 -3.74 -3.90 8.36
N ALA A 67 -4.30 -4.03 9.56
CA ALA A 67 -3.77 -3.39 10.77
C ALA A 67 -2.47 -4.07 11.22
N ARG A 68 -2.36 -5.40 11.07
CA ARG A 68 -1.10 -6.13 11.32
C ARG A 68 -0.04 -5.78 10.28
N PHE A 69 -0.41 -5.76 9.00
CA PHE A 69 0.47 -5.39 7.89
C PHE A 69 1.07 -4.00 8.09
N THR A 70 0.23 -2.99 8.31
CA THR A 70 0.70 -1.61 8.50
C THR A 70 1.57 -1.45 9.74
N ARG A 71 1.24 -2.14 10.85
CA ARG A 71 2.09 -2.17 12.06
C ARG A 71 3.44 -2.83 11.80
N SER A 72 3.45 -3.97 11.12
CA SER A 72 4.68 -4.71 10.79
C SER A 72 5.57 -3.89 9.86
N LEU A 73 4.99 -3.26 8.83
CA LEU A 73 5.72 -2.41 7.90
C LEU A 73 6.32 -1.17 8.60
N THR A 74 5.56 -0.49 9.46
CA THR A 74 6.08 0.62 10.26
C THR A 74 7.27 0.19 11.13
N ALA A 75 7.15 -0.93 11.85
CA ALA A 75 8.24 -1.45 12.69
C ALA A 75 9.50 -1.78 11.87
N LYS A 76 9.33 -2.34 10.66
CA LYS A 76 10.45 -2.62 9.74
C LYS A 76 11.12 -1.35 9.23
N ILE A 77 10.34 -0.31 8.91
CA ILE A 77 10.85 1.01 8.52
C ILE A 77 11.66 1.64 9.66
N ASP A 78 11.12 1.62 10.88
CA ASP A 78 11.80 2.17 12.07
C ASP A 78 13.10 1.42 12.36
N HIS A 79 13.08 0.09 12.30
CA HIS A 79 14.29 -0.71 12.44
C HIS A 79 15.31 -0.38 11.35
N TYR A 80 14.89 -0.30 10.09
CA TYR A 80 15.78 0.07 8.99
C TYR A 80 16.42 1.44 9.20
N ARG A 81 15.63 2.43 9.60
CA ARG A 81 16.09 3.78 9.94
C ARG A 81 17.12 3.75 11.06
N GLN A 82 16.84 3.07 12.17
CA GLN A 82 17.78 2.92 13.29
C GLN A 82 19.11 2.28 12.85
N GLN A 83 19.04 1.22 12.03
CA GLN A 83 20.22 0.53 11.49
C GLN A 83 21.07 1.43 10.59
N ARG A 84 20.45 2.39 9.88
CA ARG A 84 21.19 3.41 9.11
C ARG A 84 21.88 4.42 10.02
N CYS A 85 21.21 4.88 11.08
CA CYS A 85 21.80 5.81 12.05
C CYS A 85 23.02 5.19 12.76
N LEU A 86 22.94 3.91 13.14
CA LEU A 86 24.07 3.17 13.72
C LEU A 86 25.28 3.07 12.77
N ARG A 87 25.08 3.25 11.46
CA ARG A 87 26.15 3.27 10.44
C ARG A 87 26.64 4.70 10.13
N GLY A 88 26.26 5.69 10.95
CA GLY A 88 26.64 7.09 10.75
C GLY A 88 25.91 7.78 9.60
N LEU A 89 24.87 7.17 9.02
CA LEU A 89 24.06 7.80 7.99
C LEU A 89 23.06 8.78 8.63
N ARG A 90 22.72 9.84 7.90
CA ARG A 90 21.73 10.83 8.33
C ARG A 90 20.38 10.16 8.65
N ASP A 91 19.80 10.59 9.77
CA ASP A 91 18.46 10.17 10.16
C ASP A 91 17.39 10.91 9.33
N TYR A 92 16.55 10.15 8.64
CA TYR A 92 15.39 10.65 7.92
C TYR A 92 14.14 10.02 8.52
N SER A 93 13.30 10.83 9.18
CA SER A 93 12.00 10.37 9.70
C SER A 93 11.10 9.91 8.56
N CYS A 94 10.33 8.85 8.80
CA CYS A 94 9.41 8.30 7.81
C CYS A 94 8.20 7.64 8.48
N LYS A 95 7.23 8.46 8.86
CA LYS A 95 5.89 8.03 9.24
C LYS A 95 5.18 7.49 7.99
N LEU A 96 4.88 6.20 8.00
CA LEU A 96 4.11 5.56 6.93
C LEU A 96 2.70 6.16 6.87
N ARG A 97 2.33 6.75 5.74
CA ARG A 97 0.93 7.07 5.41
C ARG A 97 0.41 6.10 4.38
N TYR A 98 -0.87 5.78 4.44
CA TYR A 98 -1.45 4.79 3.56
C TYR A 98 -2.95 4.96 3.37
N PHE A 99 -3.44 4.48 2.24
CA PHE A 99 -4.84 4.22 1.95
C PHE A 99 -4.95 2.81 1.38
N TRP A 100 -5.92 2.02 1.82
CA TRP A 100 -6.16 0.70 1.27
C TRP A 100 -7.65 0.43 1.10
N VAL A 101 -7.95 -0.46 0.16
CA VAL A 101 -9.29 -0.94 -0.14
C VAL A 101 -9.27 -2.45 -0.27
N ARG A 102 -10.34 -3.10 0.17
CA ARG A 102 -10.57 -4.52 -0.02
C ARG A 102 -11.46 -4.72 -1.25
N GLU A 103 -11.04 -5.61 -2.12
CA GLU A 103 -11.82 -6.07 -3.27
C GLU A 103 -12.11 -7.57 -3.13
N THR A 104 -13.21 -8.01 -3.72
CA THR A 104 -13.58 -9.43 -3.79
C THR A 104 -14.14 -9.65 -5.18
N GLU A 105 -13.27 -10.08 -6.10
CA GLU A 105 -13.64 -10.30 -7.51
C GLU A 105 -14.46 -11.59 -7.67
N THR A 106 -14.08 -12.64 -6.95
CA THR A 106 -14.84 -13.90 -6.79
C THR A 106 -14.98 -14.23 -5.31
N ALA A 107 -15.99 -15.02 -4.95
CA ALA A 107 -16.27 -15.37 -3.55
C ALA A 107 -15.11 -16.10 -2.83
N LEU A 108 -14.09 -16.58 -3.56
CA LEU A 108 -13.05 -17.41 -3.00
C LEU A 108 -12.03 -16.63 -2.15
N HIS A 109 -11.49 -15.50 -2.64
CA HIS A 109 -10.52 -14.71 -1.88
C HIS A 109 -10.62 -13.21 -2.13
N SER A 110 -10.55 -12.46 -1.04
CA SER A 110 -10.37 -11.01 -1.12
C SER A 110 -8.91 -10.66 -1.35
N HIS A 111 -8.68 -9.58 -2.09
CA HIS A 111 -7.38 -8.93 -2.23
C HIS A 111 -7.46 -7.48 -1.75
N TYR A 112 -6.30 -6.91 -1.42
CA TYR A 112 -6.19 -5.55 -0.94
C TYR A 112 -5.34 -4.73 -1.90
N HIS A 113 -5.87 -3.60 -2.36
CA HIS A 113 -5.08 -2.59 -3.04
C HIS A 113 -4.69 -1.51 -2.03
N ALA A 114 -3.40 -1.26 -1.89
CA ALA A 114 -2.85 -0.25 -1.00
C ALA A 114 -2.04 0.78 -1.78
N LEU A 115 -2.20 2.05 -1.40
CA LEU A 115 -1.33 3.14 -1.79
C LEU A 115 -0.57 3.58 -0.54
N LEU A 116 0.75 3.44 -0.57
CA LEU A 116 1.67 3.70 0.54
C LEU A 116 2.49 4.96 0.24
N PHE A 117 2.74 5.78 1.25
CA PHE A 117 3.51 7.01 1.15
C PHE A 117 4.65 7.02 2.15
N PHE A 118 5.82 7.42 1.67
CA PHE A 118 7.08 7.41 2.40
C PHE A 118 7.81 8.74 2.22
N ASN A 119 8.72 9.04 3.15
CA ASN A 119 9.71 10.08 2.95
C ASN A 119 10.71 9.63 1.86
N LYS A 120 10.79 10.37 0.74
CA LYS A 120 11.69 10.06 -0.37
C LYS A 120 13.16 10.07 0.06
N ASP A 121 13.53 10.88 1.05
CA ASP A 121 14.91 10.97 1.52
C ASP A 121 15.37 9.67 2.21
N LEU A 122 14.43 8.91 2.80
CA LEU A 122 14.69 7.57 3.30
C LEU A 122 14.57 6.51 2.18
N PHE A 123 13.49 6.58 1.39
CA PHE A 123 13.18 5.62 0.32
C PHE A 123 13.06 6.31 -1.03
N ARG A 124 14.11 6.22 -1.85
CA ARG A 124 14.14 6.83 -3.19
C ARG A 124 13.42 6.00 -4.26
N SER A 125 13.23 4.72 -3.99
CA SER A 125 12.53 3.77 -4.85
C SER A 125 12.11 2.54 -4.03
N LEU A 126 11.35 1.65 -4.64
CA LEU A 126 11.00 0.35 -4.10
C LEU A 126 12.24 -0.54 -3.83
N GLY A 127 13.29 -0.39 -4.64
CA GLY A 127 14.44 -1.29 -4.65
C GLY A 127 14.09 -2.65 -5.27
N SER A 128 14.93 -3.65 -5.00
CA SER A 128 14.85 -4.99 -5.58
C SER A 128 14.84 -6.09 -4.52
N ALA A 129 14.33 -7.26 -4.91
CA ALA A 129 14.39 -8.48 -4.10
C ALA A 129 15.85 -8.89 -3.82
N GLY A 130 16.08 -9.58 -2.69
CA GLY A 130 17.42 -10.05 -2.29
C GLY A 130 18.34 -9.01 -1.65
N TYR A 131 17.93 -7.73 -1.57
CA TYR A 131 18.69 -6.67 -0.90
C TYR A 131 17.91 -6.08 0.28
N ARG A 132 18.59 -5.36 1.19
CA ARG A 132 17.89 -4.60 2.24
C ARG A 132 17.13 -3.41 1.63
N SER A 133 15.91 -3.66 1.15
CA SER A 133 15.10 -2.75 0.33
C SER A 133 13.66 -2.65 0.86
N LEU A 134 12.93 -1.64 0.39
CA LEU A 134 11.51 -1.48 0.70
C LEU A 134 10.68 -2.65 0.15
N TRP A 135 11.08 -3.22 -1.00
CA TRP A 135 10.48 -4.44 -1.56
C TRP A 135 10.41 -5.56 -0.51
N ASN A 136 11.56 -5.90 0.08
CA ASN A 136 11.63 -6.97 1.08
C ASN A 136 10.86 -6.61 2.36
N MET A 137 10.92 -5.35 2.81
CA MET A 137 10.15 -4.93 3.99
C MET A 137 8.64 -5.09 3.80
N ILE A 138 8.11 -4.75 2.63
CA ILE A 138 6.68 -4.89 2.32
C ILE A 138 6.28 -6.37 2.25
N GLN A 139 7.08 -7.18 1.55
CA GLN A 139 6.84 -8.62 1.44
C GLN A 139 6.87 -9.29 2.82
N GLU A 140 7.92 -9.07 3.62
CA GLU A 140 8.02 -9.61 4.97
C GLU A 140 6.90 -9.08 5.89
N ALA A 141 6.48 -7.83 5.74
CA ALA A 141 5.37 -7.27 6.52
C ALA A 141 4.05 -7.96 6.20
N TRP A 142 3.83 -8.32 4.93
CA TRP A 142 2.64 -9.05 4.51
C TRP A 142 2.64 -10.48 5.04
N LEU A 143 3.75 -11.21 4.89
CA LEU A 143 3.89 -12.56 5.43
C LEU A 143 3.74 -12.57 6.96
N SER A 144 4.36 -11.62 7.65
CA SER A 144 4.20 -11.43 9.09
C SER A 144 2.73 -11.16 9.49
N ALA A 145 2.00 -10.37 8.70
CA ALA A 145 0.57 -10.14 8.94
C ALA A 145 -0.28 -11.40 8.76
N LEU A 146 0.16 -12.32 7.90
CA LEU A 146 -0.48 -13.61 7.66
C LEU A 146 0.00 -14.71 8.61
N GLY A 147 0.99 -14.44 9.47
CA GLY A 147 1.59 -15.47 10.34
C GLY A 147 2.45 -16.48 9.59
N LEU A 148 3.03 -16.10 8.45
CA LEU A 148 3.86 -16.94 7.60
C LEU A 148 5.35 -16.57 7.76
N THR A 149 6.23 -17.56 7.62
CA THR A 149 7.69 -17.43 7.83
C THR A 149 8.54 -17.72 6.59
N ASP A 150 8.03 -18.46 5.59
CA ASP A 150 8.81 -18.91 4.43
C ASP A 150 8.62 -18.01 3.20
N TYR A 151 9.67 -17.33 2.79
CA TYR A 151 9.57 -16.26 1.78
C TYR A 151 9.42 -16.71 0.30
N PRO A 152 10.11 -17.75 -0.21
CA PRO A 152 10.14 -18.00 -1.65
C PRO A 152 8.78 -18.37 -2.24
N GLU A 153 8.07 -19.27 -1.57
CA GLU A 153 6.79 -19.84 -2.02
C GLU A 153 5.68 -18.79 -2.02
N TYR A 154 5.71 -17.85 -1.06
CA TYR A 154 4.71 -16.80 -0.91
C TYR A 154 5.07 -15.47 -1.58
N SER A 155 6.16 -15.43 -2.36
CA SER A 155 6.60 -14.20 -3.06
C SER A 155 5.53 -13.59 -3.99
N ARG A 156 4.61 -14.41 -4.48
CA ARG A 156 3.48 -14.01 -5.34
C ARG A 156 2.33 -13.33 -4.58
N LEU A 157 2.32 -13.38 -3.25
CA LEU A 157 1.25 -12.78 -2.43
C LEU A 157 1.32 -11.25 -2.38
N VAL A 158 2.45 -10.65 -2.76
CA VAL A 158 2.57 -9.21 -2.93
C VAL A 158 2.95 -8.90 -4.37
N HIS A 159 2.07 -8.17 -5.05
CA HIS A 159 2.27 -7.71 -6.41
C HIS A 159 2.52 -6.20 -6.42
N PHE A 160 3.51 -5.78 -7.20
CA PHE A 160 3.84 -4.37 -7.41
C PHE A 160 3.51 -4.01 -8.86
N PRO A 161 2.41 -3.27 -9.11
CA PRO A 161 1.99 -2.97 -10.47
C PRO A 161 3.03 -2.17 -11.25
N GLN A 162 3.12 -2.41 -12.56
CA GLN A 162 3.97 -1.61 -13.45
C GLN A 162 3.60 -0.12 -13.35
N SER A 163 4.59 0.76 -13.29
CA SER A 163 4.39 2.21 -13.09
C SER A 163 3.64 2.57 -11.80
N GLY A 164 3.62 1.69 -10.79
CA GLY A 164 2.98 1.93 -9.49
C GLY A 164 3.77 2.83 -8.54
N SER A 165 4.87 3.44 -8.99
CA SER A 165 5.80 4.24 -8.20
C SER A 165 5.82 5.69 -8.67
N TYR A 166 5.66 6.64 -7.75
CA TYR A 166 5.56 8.06 -8.03
C TYR A 166 6.44 8.88 -7.08
N ILE A 167 7.07 9.91 -7.60
CA ILE A 167 7.92 10.83 -6.82
C ILE A 167 7.30 12.22 -6.88
N LEU A 168 6.84 12.70 -5.73
CA LEU A 168 6.23 14.01 -5.58
C LEU A 168 7.20 14.95 -4.87
N GLU A 169 7.82 15.86 -5.62
CA GLU A 169 8.71 16.88 -5.07
C GLU A 169 8.10 18.26 -5.29
N ARG A 170 7.59 18.89 -4.23
CA ARG A 170 6.78 20.14 -4.32
C ARG A 170 7.47 21.30 -5.03
N ASP A 171 8.80 21.32 -4.99
CA ASP A 171 9.65 22.36 -5.57
C ASP A 171 10.01 22.10 -7.04
N LYS A 172 9.61 20.97 -7.63
CA LYS A 172 9.97 20.59 -8.99
C LYS A 172 8.87 20.94 -10.00
N PRO A 173 9.23 21.43 -11.21
CA PRO A 173 8.25 21.71 -12.27
C PRO A 173 7.36 20.51 -12.63
N VAL A 174 7.90 19.29 -12.53
CA VAL A 174 7.20 18.03 -12.83
C VAL A 174 6.17 17.62 -11.76
N PHE A 175 6.13 18.31 -10.61
CA PHE A 175 5.24 17.95 -9.49
C PHE A 175 3.79 17.82 -9.91
N ARG A 176 3.29 18.79 -10.67
CA ARG A 176 1.88 18.84 -11.09
C ARG A 176 1.51 17.60 -11.91
N GLN A 177 2.33 17.27 -12.92
CA GLN A 177 2.12 16.10 -13.75
C GLN A 177 2.17 14.80 -12.94
N GLN A 178 3.19 14.63 -12.09
CA GLN A 178 3.33 13.45 -11.23
C GLN A 178 2.16 13.29 -10.25
N TYR A 179 1.64 14.40 -9.73
CA TYR A 179 0.46 14.41 -8.86
C TYR A 179 -0.80 14.01 -9.63
N GLU A 180 -1.03 14.60 -10.80
CA GLU A 180 -2.19 14.28 -11.66
C GLU A 180 -2.15 12.81 -12.10
N ASP A 181 -0.99 12.29 -12.52
CA ASP A 181 -0.80 10.87 -12.89
C ASP A 181 -1.08 9.93 -11.70
N LEU A 182 -0.66 10.32 -10.49
CA LEU A 182 -0.94 9.57 -9.28
C LEU A 182 -2.43 9.59 -8.93
N VAL A 183 -3.09 10.75 -9.01
CA VAL A 183 -4.54 10.88 -8.76
C VAL A 183 -5.32 10.01 -9.74
N PHE A 184 -4.99 10.08 -11.03
CA PHE A 184 -5.59 9.25 -12.06
C PHE A 184 -5.47 7.76 -11.72
N ARG A 185 -4.26 7.30 -11.39
CA ARG A 185 -4.00 5.90 -11.02
C ARG A 185 -4.69 5.48 -9.72
N ALA A 186 -4.70 6.36 -8.72
CA ALA A 186 -5.23 6.07 -7.39
C ALA A 186 -6.77 6.08 -7.38
N SER A 187 -7.40 6.80 -8.32
CA SER A 187 -8.87 6.80 -8.48
C SER A 187 -9.45 5.40 -8.68
N TYR A 188 -8.68 4.47 -9.27
CA TYR A 188 -9.04 3.05 -9.38
C TYR A 188 -9.43 2.44 -8.02
N LEU A 189 -8.74 2.80 -6.93
CA LEU A 189 -9.03 2.26 -5.61
C LEU A 189 -10.43 2.66 -5.13
N ALA A 190 -10.96 3.79 -5.63
CA ALA A 190 -12.28 4.31 -5.30
C ALA A 190 -13.39 3.85 -6.24
N LYS A 191 -13.13 3.00 -7.25
CA LYS A 191 -14.19 2.42 -8.09
C LYS A 191 -15.20 1.67 -7.20
N GLU A 192 -16.50 1.74 -7.52
CA GLU A 192 -17.51 1.00 -6.77
C GLU A 192 -17.57 -0.47 -7.16
N ARG A 193 -17.28 -0.79 -8.43
CA ARG A 193 -17.32 -2.16 -8.93
C ARG A 193 -16.33 -3.04 -8.15
N THR A 194 -16.69 -4.30 -7.94
CA THR A 194 -15.90 -5.33 -7.23
C THR A 194 -15.60 -5.05 -5.75
N LYS A 195 -16.19 -3.99 -5.16
CA LYS A 195 -16.15 -3.74 -3.71
C LYS A 195 -17.27 -4.51 -3.02
N HIS A 196 -16.91 -5.26 -1.99
CA HIS A 196 -17.87 -5.88 -1.10
C HIS A 196 -18.03 -5.01 0.16
N TYR A 197 -19.24 -4.51 0.40
CA TYR A 197 -19.58 -3.76 1.60
C TYR A 197 -20.32 -4.69 2.57
N SER A 198 -19.74 -4.97 3.73
CA SER A 198 -20.42 -5.72 4.79
C SER A 198 -20.26 -5.05 6.14
N ALA A 199 -21.20 -5.29 7.06
CA ALA A 199 -21.10 -4.79 8.43
C ALA A 199 -19.92 -5.43 9.19
N ASP A 200 -19.61 -6.69 8.88
CA ASP A 200 -18.61 -7.48 9.59
C ASP A 200 -17.17 -7.19 9.18
N THR A 201 -16.97 -6.57 8.00
CA THR A 201 -15.63 -6.35 7.47
C THR A 201 -15.46 -5.00 6.80
N ARG A 202 -14.34 -4.34 7.09
CA ARG A 202 -14.03 -3.03 6.51
C ARG A 202 -13.62 -3.19 5.04
N SER A 203 -14.28 -2.42 4.19
CA SER A 203 -14.02 -2.35 2.76
C SER A 203 -12.90 -1.35 2.39
N MET A 204 -12.47 -0.50 3.33
CA MET A 204 -11.32 0.39 3.22
C MET A 204 -10.66 0.69 4.57
N GLY A 205 -9.47 1.28 4.53
CA GLY A 205 -8.81 1.87 5.69
C GLY A 205 -7.72 2.86 5.28
N ALA A 206 -7.36 3.74 6.21
CA ALA A 206 -6.44 4.84 5.93
C ALA A 206 -5.69 5.26 7.19
N SER A 207 -4.46 5.74 7.04
CA SER A 207 -3.77 6.46 8.10
C SER A 207 -4.54 7.73 8.49
N GLN A 208 -4.48 8.12 9.76
CA GLN A 208 -5.05 9.38 10.25
C GLN A 208 -4.05 10.55 10.04
N GLY A 209 -4.59 11.77 9.95
CA GLY A 209 -3.86 13.04 9.91
C GLY A 209 -2.83 13.13 11.02
#